data_AF-A0A920RUY9-F1
#
_entry.id   AF-A0A920RUY9-F1
#
_cell.length_a   1.000
_cell.length_b   1.000
_cell.length_c   1.000
_cell.angle_alpha   90.00
_cell.angle_beta   90.00
_cell.angle_gamma   90.00
#
_symmetry.space_group_name_H-M   'P 1'
#
loop_
_entity.id
_entity.type
_entity.pdbx_description
1 polymer ?
#
loop_
_entity_poly.entity_id
_entity_poly.type
_entity_poly.pdbx_seq_one_letter_code
_entity_poly.pdbx_strand_id
1 'polypeptide(L)' 'MSIKEVVDSAKNAELLGCKEALFTLGERPELRYSTARKALVNMGHSSTLEYLKEASKAVIENTELLLI' A
#
# COMPACT_ATOMS: atom_id res chain seq x y z
N MET A 1 6.30 -3.24 1.34
CA MET A 1 5.41 -4.39 1.56
C MET A 1 4.86 -4.77 0.21
N SER A 2 4.77 -6.06 -0.08
CA SER A 2 4.00 -6.53 -1.22
C SER A 2 2.50 -6.26 -0.99
N ILE A 3 1.71 -6.24 -2.06
CA ILE A 3 0.25 -6.05 -1.98
C ILE A 3 -0.39 -7.11 -1.08
N LYS A 4 0.10 -8.36 -1.15
CA LYS A 4 -0.37 -9.45 -0.28
C LYS A 4 -0.17 -9.12 1.20
N GLU A 5 1.03 -8.68 1.59
CA GLU A 5 1.33 -8.33 2.98
C GLU A 5 0.47 -7.16 3.48
N VAL A 6 0.14 -6.21 2.59
CA VAL A 6 -0.76 -5.10 2.92
C VAL A 6 -2.17 -5.62 3.22
N VAL A 7 -2.72 -6.48 2.37
CA VAL A 7 -4.05 -7.07 2.58
C VAL A 7 -4.08 -7.93 3.83
N ASP A 8 -3.06 -8.75 4.07
CA ASP A 8 -2.98 -9.60 5.26
C ASP A 8 -2.94 -8.75 6.54
N SER A 9 -2.20 -7.63 6.53
CA SER A 9 -2.20 -6.68 7.65
C SER A 9 -3.56 -6.01 7.85
N ALA A 10 -4.24 -5.62 6.76
CA ALA A 10 -5.56 -4.99 6.82
C ALA A 10 -6.61 -5.94 7.40
N LYS A 11 -6.64 -7.21 6.96
CA LYS A 11 -7.52 -8.25 7.52
C LYS A 11 -7.28 -8.47 9.00
N ASN A 12 -6.03 -8.50 9.43
CA ASN A 12 -5.70 -8.64 10.85
C ASN A 12 -6.19 -7.43 11.67
N ALA A 13 -6.04 -6.21 11.15
CA ALA A 13 -6.55 -5.02 11.81
C ALA A 13 -8.09 -5.03 11.93
N GLU A 14 -8.79 -5.45 10.87
CA GLU A 14 -10.24 -5.64 10.88
C GLU A 14 -10.70 -6.64 11.94
N LEU A 15 -10.01 -7.79 12.08
CA LEU A 15 -10.28 -8.77 13.12
C LEU A 15 -10.08 -8.21 14.54
N LEU A 16 -9.20 -7.22 14.70
CA LEU A 16 -8.98 -6.50 15.95
C LEU A 16 -9.99 -5.37 16.18
N GLY A 17 -10.95 -5.19 15.28
CA GLY A 17 -12.02 -4.21 15.39
C GLY A 17 -11.71 -2.84 14.78
N CYS A 18 -10.59 -2.69 14.07
CA CYS A 18 -10.31 -1.47 13.29
C CYS A 18 -11.42 -1.24 12.25
N LYS A 19 -11.66 0.04 11.95
CA LYS A 19 -12.69 0.48 10.98
C LYS A 19 -12.12 1.22 9.79
N GLU A 20 -10.89 1.67 9.91
CA GLU A 20 -10.24 2.52 8.93
C GLU A 20 -8.82 2.05 8.65
N ALA A 21 -8.37 2.23 7.41
CA ALA A 21 -7.00 2.05 6.97
C ALA A 21 -6.50 3.36 6.34
N LEU A 22 -5.51 3.99 6.97
CA LEU A 22 -4.89 5.23 6.50
C LEU A 22 -3.62 4.92 5.70
N PHE A 23 -3.55 5.39 4.45
CA PHE A 23 -2.32 5.34 3.67
C PHE A 23 -1.62 6.70 3.68
N THR A 24 -0.47 6.78 4.33
CA THR A 24 0.33 8.01 4.33
C THR A 24 1.38 7.98 3.22
N LEU A 25 1.42 9.07 2.45
CA LEU A 25 2.51 9.34 1.51
C LEU A 25 3.41 10.40 2.12
N GLY A 26 4.67 10.03 2.33
CA GLY A 26 5.74 10.99 2.62
C GLY A 26 6.30 11.60 1.34
N GLU A 27 7.53 12.08 1.43
CA GLU A 27 8.31 12.50 0.27
C GLU A 27 8.39 11.38 -0.78
N ARG A 28 8.59 11.72 -2.05
CA ARG A 28 8.72 10.79 -3.19
C ARG A 28 10.18 10.34 -3.37
N PRO A 29 10.70 9.36 -2.60
CA PRO A 29 12.12 9.01 -2.62
C PRO A 29 12.57 8.52 -4.00
N GLU A 30 11.67 8.02 -4.84
CA GLU A 30 11.96 7.54 -6.19
C GLU A 30 12.47 8.63 -7.16
N LEU A 31 12.29 9.91 -6.79
CA LEU A 31 12.83 11.06 -7.51
C LEU A 31 14.28 11.37 -7.15
N ARG A 32 14.69 11.07 -5.91
CA ARG A 32 16.01 11.42 -5.37
C ARG A 32 16.96 10.22 -5.24
N TYR A 33 16.41 9.03 -5.03
CA TYR A 33 17.17 7.81 -4.74
C TYR A 33 16.81 6.70 -5.74
N SER A 34 17.81 6.25 -6.50
CA SER A 34 17.65 5.19 -7.49
C SER A 34 17.27 3.85 -6.87
N THR A 35 17.65 3.60 -5.62
CA THR A 35 17.27 2.40 -4.85
C THR A 35 15.76 2.31 -4.63
N ALA A 36 15.10 3.43 -4.30
CA ALA A 36 13.64 3.48 -4.13
C ALA A 36 12.92 3.18 -5.45
N ARG A 37 13.40 3.77 -6.56
CA ARG A 37 12.86 3.46 -7.90
C ARG A 37 13.02 1.99 -8.26
N LYS A 38 14.21 1.42 -8.02
CA LYS A 38 14.47 -0.01 -8.28
C LYS A 38 13.58 -0.92 -7.44
N ALA A 39 13.34 -0.57 -6.18
CA ALA A 39 12.43 -1.32 -5.32
C ALA A 39 11.00 -1.33 -5.89
N LEU A 40 10.48 -0.18 -6.33
CA LEU A 40 9.17 -0.08 -6.98
C LEU A 40 9.10 -0.95 -8.24
N VAL A 41 10.11 -0.85 -9.11
CA VAL A 41 10.17 -1.65 -10.34
C VAL A 41 10.22 -3.16 -10.04
N ASN A 42 10.98 -3.58 -9.03
CA ASN A 42 11.03 -4.97 -8.60
C ASN A 42 9.69 -5.48 -8.06
N MET A 43 8.86 -4.58 -7.51
CA MET A 43 7.49 -4.88 -7.09
C MET A 43 6.48 -4.80 -8.24
N GLY A 44 6.90 -4.38 -9.44
CA GLY A 44 6.04 -4.25 -10.61
C GLY A 44 5.37 -2.88 -10.78
N HIS A 45 5.80 -1.84 -10.04
CA HIS A 45 5.21 -0.51 -10.11
C HIS A 45 6.21 0.53 -10.64
N SER A 46 5.72 1.45 -11.47
CA SER A 46 6.51 2.55 -12.03
C SER A 46 6.66 3.74 -11.08
N SER A 47 5.78 3.85 -10.08
CA SER A 47 5.79 4.94 -9.10
C SER A 47 5.14 4.54 -7.77
N THR A 48 5.42 5.32 -6.73
CA THR A 48 4.78 5.17 -5.41
C THR A 48 3.26 5.34 -5.49
N LEU A 49 2.77 6.21 -6.40
CA LEU A 49 1.33 6.41 -6.61
C LEU A 49 0.66 5.20 -7.27
N GLU A 50 1.35 4.53 -8.17
CA GLU A 50 0.83 3.31 -8.80
C GLU A 50 0.74 2.17 -7.80
N TYR A 51 1.81 1.97 -7.00
CA TYR A 51 1.78 1.04 -5.87
C TYR A 51 0.64 1.36 -4.91
N LEU A 52 0.48 2.63 -4.52
CA LEU A 52 -0.58 3.03 -3.59
C LEU A 52 -1.96 2.71 -4.17
N LYS A 53 -2.21 3.06 -5.44
CA LYS A 53 -3.48 2.78 -6.10
C LYS A 53 -3.80 1.29 -6.07
N GLU A 54 -2.82 0.43 -6.35
CA GLU A 54 -3.00 -1.02 -6.31
C GLU A 54 -3.23 -1.54 -4.90
N ALA A 55 -2.45 -1.08 -3.92
CA ALA A 55 -2.58 -1.45 -2.52
C ALA A 55 -3.94 -1.05 -1.95
N SER A 56 -4.37 0.19 -2.21
CA SER A 56 -5.67 0.69 -1.76
C SER A 56 -6.82 -0.09 -2.39
N LYS A 57 -6.75 -0.36 -3.69
CA LYS A 57 -7.74 -1.19 -4.38
C LYS A 57 -7.83 -2.58 -3.76
N ALA A 58 -6.68 -3.22 -3.52
CA ALA A 58 -6.64 -4.57 -2.95
C ALA A 58 -7.24 -4.61 -1.53
N VAL A 59 -6.99 -3.60 -0.69
CA VAL A 59 -7.60 -3.50 0.65
C VAL A 59 -9.11 -3.34 0.55
N ILE A 60 -9.61 -2.45 -0.31
CA ILE A 60 -11.06 -2.25 -0.52
C ILE A 60 -11.74 -3.52 -1.03
N GLU A 61 -11.09 -4.29 -1.90
CA GLU A 61 -11.66 -5.52 -2.45
C GLU A 61 -11.64 -6.70 -1.46
N ASN A 62 -10.88 -6.61 -0.37
CA ASN A 62 -10.62 -7.75 0.52
C ASN A 62 -10.97 -7.50 2.00
N THR A 63 -11.43 -6.30 2.36
CA THR A 63 -11.79 -5.89 3.72
C THR A 63 -12.95 -4.90 3.69
N GLU A 64 -13.65 -4.75 4.81
CA GLU A 64 -14.70 -3.74 5.03
C GLU A 64 -14.15 -2.45 5.67
N LEU A 65 -12.83 -2.26 5.65
CA LEU A 65 -12.18 -1.06 6.19
C LEU A 65 -12.45 0.15 5.29
N LEU A 66 -12.77 1.28 5.91
CA LEU A 66 -12.82 2.56 5.23
C LEU A 66 -11.40 3.04 4.94
N LEU A 67 -11.12 3.37 3.68
CA LEU A 67 -9.81 3.85 3.27
C LEU A 67 -9.76 5.38 3.33
N ILE A 68 -8.77 5.91 4.05
CA ILE A 68 -8.53 7.36 4.23
C ILE A 68 -7.11 7.76 3.86
#